data_AF-A0A7C9CYW5-F1
#
_entry.id   AF-A0A7C9CYW5-F1
#
_cell.length_a   1.000
_cell.length_b   1.000
_cell.length_c   1.000
_cell.angle_alpha   90.00
_cell.angle_beta   90.00
_cell.angle_gamma   90.00
#
_symmetry.space_group_name_H-M   'P 1'
#
loop_
_entity.id
_entity.type
_entity.pdbx_description
1 polymer ?
#
loop_
_entity_poly.entity_id
_entity_poly.type
_entity_poly.pdbx_seq_one_letter_code
_entity_poly.pdbx_strand_id
1 'polypeptide(L)'
;KLLMKSFQERKKTKINLKAKLKQKVEESPSWVKNLLNFVELPQKVVILRRLFLFAFLAGWSIMNSAETGPAFQVAVSLGACIYFLHNKSKSLGRATILGFGSLVAGWVFGSCVGPLVPVAILPATWSLELLTSLGVFLSLFLGCTFLK
;
A
#
# COMPACT_ATOMS: atom_id res chain seq x y z
N LYS A 1 37.43 -14.92 -23.62
CA LYS A 1 36.71 -13.68 -24.03
C LYS A 1 35.20 -13.88 -24.30
N LEU A 2 34.69 -15.10 -24.55
CA LEU A 2 33.25 -15.38 -24.77
C LEU A 2 32.36 -15.16 -23.53
N LEU A 3 32.82 -15.56 -22.34
CA LEU A 3 32.12 -15.33 -21.07
C LEU A 3 31.88 -13.84 -20.80
N MET A 4 32.85 -13.00 -21.10
CA MET A 4 32.76 -11.56 -20.85
C MET A 4 31.74 -10.86 -21.76
N LYS A 5 31.54 -11.36 -22.99
CA LYS A 5 30.48 -10.88 -23.90
C LYS A 5 29.08 -11.27 -23.41
N SER A 6 28.88 -12.48 -22.88
CA SER A 6 27.57 -12.91 -22.37
C SER A 6 27.14 -12.12 -21.11
N PHE A 7 28.07 -11.70 -20.27
CA PHE A 7 27.79 -10.81 -19.15
C PHE A 7 27.40 -9.40 -19.59
N GLN A 8 28.03 -8.85 -20.65
CA GLN A 8 27.64 -7.54 -21.18
C GLN A 8 26.24 -7.57 -21.82
N GLU A 9 25.90 -8.63 -22.54
CA GLU A 9 24.55 -8.85 -23.09
C GLU A 9 23.49 -8.88 -21.98
N ARG A 10 23.67 -9.71 -20.93
CA ARG A 10 22.72 -9.78 -19.79
C ARG A 10 22.57 -8.44 -19.06
N LYS A 11 23.64 -7.63 -18.99
CA LYS A 11 23.60 -6.29 -18.38
C LYS A 11 22.82 -5.30 -19.25
N LYS A 12 22.94 -5.37 -20.58
CA LYS A 12 22.15 -4.56 -21.53
C LYS A 12 20.66 -4.97 -21.57
N THR A 13 20.34 -6.25 -21.39
CA THR A 13 18.93 -6.72 -21.36
C THR A 13 18.17 -6.19 -20.13
N LYS A 14 18.81 -6.15 -18.95
CA LYS A 14 18.19 -5.58 -17.73
C LYS A 14 17.89 -4.08 -17.85
N ILE A 15 18.68 -3.32 -18.61
CA ILE A 15 18.49 -1.88 -18.83
C ILE A 15 17.34 -1.62 -19.81
N ASN A 16 17.16 -2.50 -20.81
CA ASN A 16 16.05 -2.42 -21.77
C ASN A 16 14.68 -2.74 -21.18
N LEU A 17 14.61 -3.45 -20.05
CA LEU A 17 13.32 -3.73 -19.39
C LEU A 17 12.62 -2.45 -18.92
N LYS A 18 13.39 -1.49 -18.40
CA LYS A 18 12.87 -0.18 -17.95
C LYS A 18 12.38 0.67 -19.12
N ALA A 19 13.08 0.59 -20.26
CA ALA A 19 12.69 1.26 -21.50
C ALA A 19 11.43 0.62 -22.12
N LYS A 20 11.36 -0.72 -22.12
CA LYS A 20 10.17 -1.48 -22.56
C LYS A 20 8.96 -1.20 -21.67
N LEU A 21 9.13 -1.11 -20.35
CA LEU A 21 8.05 -0.73 -19.43
C LEU A 21 7.59 0.71 -19.67
N LYS A 22 8.51 1.67 -19.90
CA LYS A 22 8.14 3.03 -20.30
C LYS A 22 7.35 3.06 -21.61
N GLN A 23 7.81 2.32 -22.62
CA GLN A 23 7.14 2.21 -23.92
C GLN A 23 5.75 1.59 -23.77
N LYS A 24 5.60 0.54 -22.96
CA LYS A 24 4.30 -0.10 -22.66
C LYS A 24 3.37 0.80 -21.85
N VAL A 25 3.91 1.71 -21.04
CA VAL A 25 3.14 2.73 -20.30
C VAL A 25 2.70 3.87 -21.22
N GLU A 26 3.52 4.25 -22.21
CA GLU A 26 3.17 5.23 -23.25
C GLU A 26 2.13 4.67 -24.24
N GLU A 27 2.18 3.37 -24.55
CA GLU A 27 1.16 2.65 -25.33
C GLU A 27 0.00 2.12 -24.49
N SER A 28 -0.01 2.37 -23.18
CA SER A 28 -1.06 1.86 -22.31
C SER A 28 -2.36 2.65 -22.53
N PRO A 29 -3.52 1.96 -22.49
CA PRO A 29 -4.83 2.55 -22.75
C PRO A 29 -5.15 3.74 -21.83
N SER A 30 -6.00 4.65 -22.29
CA SER A 30 -6.31 5.94 -21.66
C SER A 30 -6.68 5.84 -20.16
N TRP A 31 -7.33 4.75 -19.74
CA TRP A 31 -7.65 4.49 -18.34
C TRP A 31 -6.40 4.29 -17.44
N VAL A 32 -5.33 3.66 -17.96
CA VAL A 32 -4.06 3.48 -17.22
C VAL A 32 -3.35 4.82 -17.06
N LYS A 33 -3.37 5.67 -18.10
CA LYS A 33 -2.80 7.02 -18.01
C LYS A 33 -3.57 7.89 -17.02
N ASN A 34 -4.91 7.76 -16.97
CA ASN A 34 -5.73 8.44 -15.96
C ASN A 34 -5.42 7.94 -14.54
N LEU A 35 -5.25 6.63 -14.35
CA LEU A 35 -4.82 6.06 -13.07
C LEU A 35 -3.42 6.54 -12.68
N LEU A 36 -2.46 6.57 -13.59
CA LEU A 36 -1.11 7.09 -13.32
C LEU A 36 -1.09 8.60 -13.05
N ASN A 37 -2.03 9.37 -13.61
CA ASN A 37 -2.17 10.79 -13.31
C ASN A 37 -2.71 11.02 -11.89
N PHE A 38 -3.62 10.14 -11.47
CA PHE A 38 -4.15 10.11 -10.11
C PHE A 38 -3.17 9.48 -9.11
N VAL A 39 -2.27 8.61 -9.59
CA VAL A 39 -1.28 7.86 -8.81
C VAL A 39 0.12 8.46 -9.00
N GLU A 40 0.45 9.44 -8.19
CA GLU A 40 1.78 10.05 -8.21
C GLU A 40 2.75 9.23 -7.37
N LEU A 41 3.60 8.42 -8.03
CA LEU A 41 4.65 7.60 -7.42
C LEU A 41 5.66 8.49 -6.67
N PRO A 42 5.62 8.53 -5.32
CA PRO A 42 6.54 9.37 -4.58
C PRO A 42 7.95 8.75 -4.55
N GLN A 43 8.92 9.51 -4.06
CA GLN A 43 10.30 9.05 -3.92
C GLN A 43 10.36 7.74 -3.12
N LYS A 44 11.10 6.74 -3.63
CA LYS A 44 11.16 5.37 -3.07
C LYS A 44 11.44 5.31 -1.57
N VAL A 45 12.25 6.24 -1.05
CA VAL A 45 12.58 6.35 0.37
C VAL A 45 11.35 6.67 1.23
N VAL A 46 10.46 7.53 0.74
CA VAL A 46 9.23 7.91 1.44
C VAL A 46 8.23 6.75 1.46
N ILE A 47 8.11 6.02 0.34
CA ILE A 47 7.31 4.80 0.25
C ILE A 47 7.78 3.79 1.29
N LEU A 48 9.09 3.53 1.34
CA LEU A 48 9.67 2.52 2.22
C LEU A 48 9.52 2.90 3.69
N ARG A 49 9.65 4.19 4.04
CA ARG A 49 9.41 4.69 5.40
C ARG A 49 7.97 4.51 5.84
N ARG A 50 7.00 4.78 4.96
CA ARG A 50 5.57 4.56 5.23
C ARG A 50 5.27 3.07 5.35
N LEU A 51 5.76 2.27 4.41
CA LEU A 51 5.58 0.83 4.41
C LEU A 51 6.12 0.22 5.70
N PHE A 52 7.30 0.65 6.15
CA PHE A 52 7.88 0.20 7.40
C PHE A 52 7.00 0.55 8.61
N LEU A 53 6.44 1.77 8.66
CA LEU A 53 5.54 2.20 9.74
C LEU A 53 4.28 1.34 9.78
N PHE A 54 3.58 1.17 8.65
CA PHE A 54 2.36 0.37 8.60
C PHE A 54 2.63 -1.14 8.78
N ALA A 55 3.74 -1.67 8.27
CA ALA A 55 4.13 -3.06 8.47
C ALA A 55 4.50 -3.34 9.93
N PHE A 56 5.18 -2.40 10.60
CA PHE A 56 5.49 -2.52 12.02
C PHE A 56 4.22 -2.49 12.86
N LEU A 57 3.28 -1.57 12.58
CA LEU A 57 1.98 -1.53 13.24
C LEU A 57 1.17 -2.80 12.99
N ALA A 58 1.16 -3.32 11.76
CA ALA A 58 0.48 -4.57 11.42
C ALA A 58 1.09 -5.77 12.15
N GLY A 59 2.43 -5.88 12.18
CA GLY A 59 3.13 -6.93 12.92
C GLY A 59 2.87 -6.84 14.42
N TRP A 60 2.88 -5.63 14.98
CA TRP A 60 2.53 -5.38 16.38
C TRP A 60 1.08 -5.76 16.68
N SER A 61 0.17 -5.50 15.74
CA SER A 61 -1.24 -5.91 15.82
C SER A 61 -1.39 -7.42 15.94
N ILE A 62 -0.69 -8.18 15.09
CA ILE A 62 -0.74 -9.64 15.06
C ILE A 62 -0.16 -10.24 16.36
N MET A 63 0.94 -9.67 16.87
CA MET A 63 1.54 -10.16 18.11
C MET A 63 0.69 -9.88 19.35
N ASN A 64 -0.03 -8.77 19.38
CA ASN A 64 -0.82 -8.34 20.55
C ASN A 64 -2.34 -8.50 20.35
N SER A 65 -2.76 -9.34 19.40
CA SER A 65 -4.16 -9.54 19.01
C SER A 65 -5.06 -10.06 20.15
N ALA A 66 -4.47 -10.57 21.23
CA ALA A 66 -5.19 -11.21 22.34
C ALA A 66 -5.62 -10.25 23.47
N GLU A 67 -4.94 -9.11 23.68
CA GLU A 67 -5.12 -8.33 24.92
C GLU A 67 -5.62 -6.89 24.70
N THR A 68 -5.52 -6.34 23.49
CA THR A 68 -6.03 -4.99 23.20
C THR A 68 -6.44 -4.91 21.73
N GLY A 69 -7.70 -4.56 21.47
CA GLY A 69 -8.21 -4.47 20.09
C GLY A 69 -7.41 -3.49 19.20
N PRO A 70 -7.41 -3.67 17.88
CA PRO A 70 -6.55 -2.92 16.95
C PRO A 70 -6.93 -1.44 16.78
N ALA A 71 -7.99 -0.97 17.44
CA ALA A 71 -8.54 0.38 17.29
C ALA A 71 -7.51 1.50 17.52
N PHE A 72 -6.67 1.38 18.55
CA PHE A 72 -5.62 2.38 18.81
C PHE A 72 -4.60 2.44 17.67
N GLN A 73 -4.18 1.28 17.16
CA GLN A 73 -3.24 1.20 16.06
C GLN A 73 -3.84 1.76 14.77
N VAL A 74 -5.12 1.48 14.52
CA VAL A 74 -5.87 2.06 13.39
C VAL A 74 -5.92 3.59 13.50
N ALA A 75 -6.21 4.14 14.68
CA ALA A 75 -6.25 5.59 14.90
C ALA A 75 -4.88 6.26 14.65
N VAL A 76 -3.79 5.67 15.17
CA VAL A 76 -2.42 6.15 14.92
C VAL A 76 -2.08 6.07 13.42
N SER A 77 -2.47 4.98 12.77
CA SER A 77 -2.22 4.76 11.34
C SER A 77 -2.98 5.77 10.45
N LEU A 78 -4.22 6.11 10.83
CA LEU A 78 -5.04 7.14 10.18
C LEU A 78 -4.43 8.53 10.39
N GLY A 79 -4.05 8.87 11.62
CA GLY A 79 -3.38 10.14 11.93
C GLY A 79 -2.07 10.31 11.14
N ALA A 80 -1.24 9.26 11.10
CA ALA A 80 -0.04 9.25 10.28
C ALA A 80 -0.35 9.42 8.78
N CYS A 81 -1.41 8.76 8.28
CA CYS A 81 -1.82 8.89 6.89
C CYS A 81 -2.25 10.32 6.54
N ILE A 82 -3.11 10.93 7.36
CA ILE A 82 -3.59 12.30 7.19
C ILE A 82 -2.41 13.27 7.26
N TYR A 83 -1.49 13.09 8.21
CA TYR A 83 -0.27 13.90 8.31
C TYR A 83 0.58 13.81 7.04
N PHE A 84 0.79 12.60 6.52
CA PHE A 84 1.55 12.39 5.29
C PHE A 84 0.87 12.98 4.06
N LEU A 85 -0.45 12.92 3.98
CA LEU A 85 -1.22 13.51 2.89
C LEU A 85 -1.23 15.03 2.97
N HIS A 86 -1.36 15.58 4.19
CA HIS A 86 -1.28 17.01 4.43
C HIS A 86 0.07 17.57 4.00
N ASN A 87 1.16 16.87 4.31
CA ASN A 87 2.50 17.28 3.88
C ASN A 87 2.67 17.27 2.34
N LYS A 88 1.89 16.44 1.62
CA LYS A 88 1.94 16.34 0.15
C LYS A 88 1.05 17.38 -0.54
N SER A 89 -0.19 17.54 -0.07
CA SER A 89 -1.24 18.35 -0.72
C SER A 89 -1.32 19.79 -0.18
N LYS A 90 -0.62 20.10 0.92
CA LYS A 90 -0.74 21.36 1.71
C LYS A 90 -2.17 21.75 2.13
N SER A 91 -3.15 20.88 1.89
CA SER A 91 -4.57 21.12 2.18
C SER A 91 -5.06 20.07 3.18
N LEU A 92 -5.53 20.54 4.33
CA LEU A 92 -5.94 19.66 5.43
C LEU A 92 -7.28 18.97 5.11
N GLY A 93 -8.23 19.68 4.49
CA GLY A 93 -9.52 19.11 4.09
C GLY A 93 -9.41 17.94 3.12
N ARG A 94 -8.63 18.09 2.04
CA ARG A 94 -8.40 16.99 1.08
C ARG A 94 -7.66 15.83 1.73
N ALA A 95 -6.66 16.12 2.57
CA ALA A 95 -5.92 15.11 3.31
C ALA A 95 -6.83 14.24 4.19
N THR A 96 -7.75 14.87 4.91
CA THR A 96 -8.70 14.18 5.78
C THR A 96 -9.72 13.37 4.98
N ILE A 97 -10.33 13.95 3.93
CA ILE A 97 -11.33 13.24 3.10
C ILE A 97 -10.70 12.00 2.45
N LEU A 98 -9.49 12.12 1.91
CA LEU A 98 -8.79 10.99 1.30
C LEU A 98 -8.32 9.96 2.34
N GLY A 99 -7.91 10.40 3.53
CA GLY A 99 -7.56 9.52 4.64
C GLY A 99 -8.77 8.68 5.11
N PHE A 100 -9.91 9.32 5.32
CA PHE A 100 -11.17 8.64 5.65
C PHE A 100 -11.67 7.77 4.51
N GLY A 101 -11.58 8.24 3.26
CA GLY A 101 -11.94 7.44 2.08
C GLY A 101 -11.11 6.16 2.00
N SER A 102 -9.82 6.25 2.32
CA SER A 102 -8.94 5.08 2.38
C SER A 102 -9.30 4.13 3.52
N LEU A 103 -9.67 4.66 4.69
CA LEU A 103 -10.15 3.85 5.82
C LEU A 103 -11.44 3.11 5.47
N VAL A 104 -12.43 3.79 4.90
CA VAL A 104 -13.69 3.17 4.46
C VAL A 104 -13.44 2.11 3.40
N ALA A 105 -12.57 2.38 2.43
CA ALA A 105 -12.21 1.41 1.39
C ALA A 105 -11.55 0.15 1.99
N GLY A 106 -10.63 0.31 2.95
CA GLY A 106 -10.00 -0.81 3.64
C GLY A 106 -10.95 -1.59 4.53
N TRP A 107 -11.89 -0.90 5.17
CA TRP A 107 -12.92 -1.53 5.97
C TRP A 107 -13.87 -2.35 5.10
N VAL A 108 -14.37 -1.79 3.98
CA VAL A 108 -15.21 -2.53 3.02
C VAL A 108 -14.46 -3.72 2.44
N PHE A 109 -13.20 -3.54 2.06
CA PHE A 109 -12.37 -4.63 1.56
C PHE A 109 -12.15 -5.71 2.62
N GLY A 110 -11.83 -5.33 3.86
CA GLY A 110 -11.66 -6.25 4.98
C GLY A 110 -12.95 -7.00 5.33
N SER A 111 -14.09 -6.32 5.36
CA SER A 111 -15.40 -6.90 5.63
C SER A 111 -15.91 -7.79 4.50
N CYS A 112 -15.52 -7.54 3.25
CA CYS A 112 -15.86 -8.39 2.12
C CYS A 112 -14.97 -9.64 2.08
N VAL A 113 -13.66 -9.48 2.34
CA VAL A 113 -12.70 -10.58 2.32
C VAL A 113 -12.85 -11.51 3.53
N GLY A 114 -13.16 -10.97 4.71
CA GLY A 114 -13.28 -11.74 5.96
C GLY A 114 -14.20 -12.97 5.85
N PRO A 115 -15.45 -12.82 5.38
CA PRO A 115 -16.40 -13.93 5.19
C PRO A 115 -16.06 -14.86 4.01
N LEU A 116 -15.27 -14.39 3.04
CA LEU A 116 -14.90 -15.17 1.86
C LEU A 116 -13.73 -16.13 2.12
N VAL A 117 -12.94 -15.90 3.17
CA VAL A 117 -11.83 -16.78 3.55
C VAL A 117 -12.37 -17.97 4.35
N PRO A 118 -12.17 -19.22 3.88
CA PRO A 118 -12.60 -20.40 4.62
C PRO A 118 -11.91 -20.45 5.99
N VAL A 119 -12.70 -20.59 7.05
CA VAL A 119 -12.23 -20.72 8.46
C VAL A 119 -11.23 -21.88 8.62
N ALA A 120 -11.22 -22.85 7.70
CA ALA A 120 -10.28 -23.97 7.66
C ALA A 120 -8.80 -23.58 7.42
N ILE A 121 -8.53 -22.40 6.86
CA ILE A 121 -7.16 -21.92 6.55
C ILE A 121 -6.70 -20.86 7.56
N LEU A 122 -7.64 -20.28 8.31
CA LEU A 122 -7.35 -19.22 9.28
C LEU A 122 -6.96 -19.82 10.65
N PRO A 123 -5.82 -19.42 11.23
CA PRO A 123 -5.52 -19.78 12.62
C PRO A 123 -6.59 -19.18 13.53
N ALA A 124 -7.05 -19.93 14.54
CA ALA A 124 -8.09 -19.50 15.47
C ALA A 124 -7.77 -18.19 16.22
N THR A 125 -6.52 -17.73 16.19
CA THR A 125 -6.07 -16.45 16.78
C THR A 125 -6.40 -15.22 15.91
N TRP A 126 -6.82 -15.40 14.67
CA TRP A 126 -7.15 -14.31 13.75
C TRP A 126 -8.62 -13.95 13.88
N SER A 127 -8.90 -12.95 14.73
CA SER A 127 -10.25 -12.41 14.87
C SER A 127 -10.68 -11.67 13.60
N LEU A 128 -11.99 -11.56 13.37
CA LEU A 128 -12.55 -10.79 12.25
C LEU A 128 -12.07 -9.33 12.28
N GLU A 129 -11.90 -8.78 13.50
CA GLU A 129 -11.35 -7.45 13.79
C GLU A 129 -9.88 -7.29 13.35
N LEU A 130 -9.09 -8.35 13.45
CA LEU A 130 -7.70 -8.35 13.00
C LEU A 130 -7.62 -8.32 11.47
N LEU A 131 -8.45 -9.10 10.77
CA LEU A 131 -8.49 -9.08 9.30
C LEU A 131 -8.93 -7.71 8.76
N THR A 132 -9.96 -7.12 9.36
CA THR A 132 -10.44 -5.80 8.94
C THR A 132 -9.40 -4.72 9.19
N SER A 133 -8.73 -4.72 10.35
CA SER A 133 -7.65 -3.77 10.64
C SER A 133 -6.44 -3.93 9.72
N LEU A 134 -6.05 -5.16 9.36
CA LEU A 134 -5.01 -5.42 8.35
C LEU A 134 -5.38 -4.88 6.97
N GLY A 135 -6.65 -5.07 6.55
CA GLY A 135 -7.19 -4.47 5.33
C GLY A 135 -7.13 -2.94 5.36
N VAL A 136 -7.46 -2.33 6.50
CA VAL A 136 -7.37 -0.89 6.73
C VAL A 136 -5.92 -0.38 6.71
N PHE A 137 -4.96 -1.09 7.28
CA PHE A 137 -3.53 -0.70 7.19
C PHE A 137 -3.03 -0.73 5.75
N LEU A 138 -3.42 -1.75 4.99
CA LEU A 138 -3.04 -1.87 3.58
C LEU A 138 -3.67 -0.77 2.73
N SER A 139 -4.97 -0.52 2.91
CA SER A 139 -5.65 0.55 2.17
C SER A 139 -5.08 1.91 2.53
N LEU A 140 -4.89 2.22 3.82
CA LEU A 140 -4.26 3.46 4.28
C LEU A 140 -2.89 3.62 3.63
N PHE A 141 -2.04 2.59 3.68
CA PHE A 141 -0.74 2.63 3.03
C PHE A 141 -0.86 2.95 1.53
N LEU A 142 -1.73 2.26 0.79
CA LEU A 142 -1.95 2.51 -0.63
C LEU A 142 -2.48 3.93 -0.85
N GLY A 143 -3.42 4.37 -0.01
CA GLY A 143 -4.03 5.68 -0.03
C GLY A 143 -3.01 6.79 0.12
N CYS A 144 -2.26 6.81 1.22
CA CYS A 144 -1.29 7.89 1.41
C CYS A 144 -0.08 7.79 0.46
N THR A 145 0.23 6.60 -0.07
CA THR A 145 1.36 6.42 -0.99
C THR A 145 1.04 6.82 -2.41
N PHE A 146 -0.14 6.46 -2.90
CA PHE A 146 -0.49 6.60 -4.31
C PHE A 146 -1.44 7.76 -4.57
N LEU A 147 -2.35 8.10 -3.65
CA LEU A 147 -3.26 9.24 -3.89
C LEU A 147 -2.52 10.59 -3.86
N LYS A 148 -3.05 11.51 -4.67
CA LYS A 148 -2.54 12.86 -4.88
C LYS A 148 -3.32 13.90 -4.09
#